data_AF-A0A0H4ITA5-F1
#
_entry.id   AF-A0A0H4ITA5-F1
#
_cell.length_a   1.000
_cell.length_b   1.000
_cell.length_c   1.000
_cell.angle_alpha   90.00
_cell.angle_beta   90.00
_cell.angle_gamma   90.00
#
_symmetry.space_group_name_H-M   'P 1'
#
loop_
_entity.id
_entity.type
_entity.pdbx_description
1 polymer ?
#
loop_
_entity_poly.entity_id
_entity_poly.type
_entity_poly.pdbx_seq_one_letter_code
_entity_poly.pdbx_strand_id
1 'polypeptide(L)'
;MASASDIKGKYVESVTVEKGVVTAKMLSSGVNKEIQGKKLSLWAKREAGSVKWFCGQPVKRNDAANDDVTDDAGTDNGGKGKIDTKHLPSTCRDKSTAVCTKHHAPISNTSKKSAVAGYYPNHGKWPEDNTSAGVASPPPTSKANMFKALRSQTASLPPK
;
A
#
# COMPACT_ATOMS: atom_id res chain seq x y z
N MET A 1 0.07 -28.11 -1.92
CA MET A 1 0.18 -26.94 -1.03
C MET A 1 1.63 -26.86 -0.59
N ALA A 2 2.32 -25.74 -0.80
CA ALA A 2 3.69 -25.59 -0.33
C ALA A 2 3.71 -25.69 1.20
N SER A 3 4.74 -26.32 1.79
CA SER A 3 4.86 -26.31 3.26
C SER A 3 5.14 -24.88 3.74
N ALA A 4 4.80 -24.55 4.99
CA ALA A 4 4.99 -23.20 5.55
C ALA A 4 6.41 -22.65 5.36
N SER A 5 7.40 -23.54 5.37
CA SER A 5 8.81 -23.23 5.17
C SER A 5 9.18 -22.96 3.71
N ASP A 6 8.35 -23.34 2.75
CA ASP A 6 8.58 -23.14 1.31
C ASP A 6 8.10 -21.76 0.84
N ILE A 7 7.26 -21.08 1.62
CA ILE A 7 6.76 -19.73 1.32
C ILE A 7 7.80 -18.71 1.79
N LYS A 8 8.78 -18.44 0.93
CA LYS A 8 9.84 -17.44 1.14
C LYS A 8 9.74 -16.32 0.12
N GLY A 9 10.24 -15.15 0.48
CA GLY A 9 10.32 -14.01 -0.42
C GLY A 9 11.52 -13.12 -0.11
N LYS A 10 11.65 -12.01 -0.83
CA LYS A 10 12.76 -11.06 -0.65
C LYS A 10 12.91 -10.55 0.79
N TYR A 11 11.80 -10.47 1.55
CA TYR A 11 11.77 -9.99 2.93
C TYR A 11 11.25 -11.04 3.93
N VAL A 12 10.61 -12.11 3.45
CA VAL A 12 9.87 -13.08 4.26
C VAL A 12 10.64 -14.39 4.33
N GLU A 13 10.94 -14.83 5.55
CA GLU A 13 11.59 -16.10 5.86
C GLU A 13 10.62 -17.28 5.82
N SER A 14 9.41 -17.09 6.35
CA SER A 14 8.37 -18.11 6.37
C SER A 14 6.99 -17.50 6.61
N VAL A 15 5.96 -18.27 6.27
CA VAL A 15 4.56 -17.93 6.56
C VAL A 15 3.88 -19.08 7.29
N THR A 16 3.31 -18.79 8.45
CA THR A 16 2.52 -19.75 9.22
C THR A 16 1.07 -19.31 9.23
N VAL A 17 0.14 -20.26 9.04
CA VAL A 17 -1.30 -20.01 9.15
C VAL A 17 -1.82 -20.83 10.30
N GLU A 18 -2.37 -20.16 11.31
CA GLU A 18 -2.93 -20.81 12.49
C GLU A 18 -4.22 -20.08 12.90
N LYS A 19 -5.30 -20.83 13.10
CA LYS A 19 -6.60 -20.32 13.56
C LYS A 19 -7.09 -19.08 12.79
N GLY A 20 -6.89 -19.06 11.46
CA GLY A 20 -7.31 -17.94 10.61
C GLY A 20 -6.43 -16.68 10.70
N VAL A 21 -5.28 -16.74 11.37
CA VAL A 21 -4.25 -15.71 11.37
C VAL A 21 -3.09 -16.17 10.50
N VAL A 22 -2.78 -15.39 9.47
CA VAL A 22 -1.59 -15.58 8.64
C VAL A 22 -0.47 -14.75 9.23
N THR A 23 0.65 -15.36 9.59
CA THR A 23 1.80 -14.68 10.20
C THR A 23 3.03 -14.89 9.34
N ALA A 24 3.57 -13.79 8.81
CA ALA A 24 4.81 -13.78 8.06
C ALA A 24 5.97 -13.42 8.99
N LYS A 25 7.01 -14.25 9.05
CA LYS A 25 8.26 -13.94 9.75
C LYS A 25 9.24 -13.33 8.76
N MET A 26 9.82 -12.18 9.10
CA MET A 26 10.80 -11.51 8.26
C MET A 26 12.17 -12.20 8.36
N LEU A 27 12.99 -12.06 7.31
CA LEU A 27 14.37 -12.55 7.31
C LEU A 27 15.18 -11.98 8.48
N SER A 28 16.08 -12.79 9.02
CA SER A 28 17.01 -12.38 10.10
C SER A 28 18.21 -11.57 9.60
N SER A 29 18.49 -11.60 8.30
CA SER A 29 19.60 -10.90 7.66
C SER A 29 19.23 -10.46 6.23
N GLY A 30 20.03 -9.58 5.63
CA GLY A 30 19.75 -9.03 4.29
C GLY A 30 18.57 -8.05 4.21
N VAL A 31 17.92 -7.76 5.33
CA VAL A 31 16.83 -6.79 5.46
C VAL A 31 17.16 -5.72 6.51
N ASN A 32 16.38 -4.65 6.56
CA ASN A 32 16.59 -3.55 7.51
C ASN A 32 16.51 -4.05 8.96
N LYS A 33 17.43 -3.61 9.83
CA LYS A 33 17.51 -3.95 11.26
C LYS A 33 16.17 -3.78 11.98
N GLU A 34 15.39 -2.78 11.59
CA GLU A 34 14.09 -2.48 12.20
C GLU A 34 13.01 -3.55 11.97
N ILE A 35 13.21 -4.47 11.02
CA ILE A 35 12.26 -5.54 10.71
C ILE A 35 12.84 -6.95 10.87
N GLN A 36 14.13 -7.11 11.14
CA GLN A 36 14.80 -8.41 11.14
C GLN A 36 14.16 -9.40 12.12
N GLY A 37 13.72 -10.54 11.59
CA GLY A 37 13.11 -11.60 12.39
C GLY A 37 11.82 -11.21 13.11
N LYS A 38 11.25 -10.02 12.84
CA LYS A 38 9.94 -9.59 13.34
C LYS A 38 8.83 -10.25 12.52
N LYS A 39 7.60 -10.21 13.02
CA LYS A 39 6.44 -10.84 12.40
C LYS A 39 5.39 -9.79 12.04
N LEU A 40 4.69 -10.06 10.94
CA LEU A 40 3.54 -9.31 10.46
C LEU A 40 2.37 -10.29 10.36
N SER A 41 1.21 -9.93 10.92
CA SER A 41 0.01 -10.75 10.82
C SER A 41 -1.02 -10.13 9.89
N LEU A 42 -1.75 -10.99 9.17
CA LEU A 42 -2.93 -10.69 8.38
C LEU A 42 -4.08 -11.58 8.88
N TRP A 43 -5.21 -10.98 9.19
CA TRP A 43 -6.40 -11.69 9.68
C TRP A 43 -7.66 -10.98 9.22
N ALA A 44 -8.80 -11.64 9.36
CA ALA A 44 -10.09 -11.06 8.98
C ALA A 44 -11.12 -11.18 10.10
N LYS A 45 -12.04 -10.22 10.19
CA LYS A 45 -13.24 -10.28 11.04
C LYS A 45 -14.49 -10.12 10.18
N ARG A 46 -15.61 -10.71 10.60
CA ARG A 46 -16.90 -10.50 9.96
C ARG A 46 -17.54 -9.19 10.44
N GLU A 47 -18.05 -8.39 9.51
CA GLU A 47 -18.78 -7.15 9.79
C GLU A 47 -20.02 -7.09 8.89
N ALA A 48 -21.21 -7.19 9.47
CA ALA A 48 -22.50 -6.96 8.81
C ALA A 48 -22.64 -7.60 7.40
N GLY A 49 -22.35 -8.89 7.28
CA GLY A 49 -22.43 -9.63 6.01
C GLY A 49 -21.21 -9.48 5.09
N SER A 50 -20.16 -8.79 5.54
CA SER A 50 -18.88 -8.66 4.85
C SER A 50 -17.72 -9.19 5.70
N VAL A 51 -16.54 -9.34 5.09
CA VAL A 51 -15.29 -9.71 5.78
C VAL A 51 -14.33 -8.55 5.67
N LYS A 52 -13.87 -8.04 6.82
CA LYS A 52 -12.88 -6.98 6.92
C LYS A 52 -11.51 -7.57 7.24
N TRP A 53 -10.54 -7.28 6.38
CA TRP A 53 -9.15 -7.67 6.58
C TRP A 53 -8.37 -6.63 7.36
N PHE A 54 -7.52 -7.11 8.25
CA PHE A 54 -6.63 -6.34 9.10
C PHE A 54 -5.21 -6.87 8.92
N CYS A 55 -4.24 -5.96 8.93
CA CYS A 55 -2.83 -6.30 8.81
C CYS A 55 -2.03 -5.43 9.78
N GLY A 56 -1.04 -6.00 10.46
CA GLY A 56 -0.23 -5.24 11.40
C GLY A 56 0.60 -6.12 12.33
N GLN A 57 0.71 -5.71 13.59
CA GLN A 57 1.46 -6.43 14.61
C GLN A 57 0.93 -7.87 14.78
N PRO A 58 1.73 -8.77 15.38
CA PRO A 58 1.29 -10.13 15.63
C PRO A 58 0.09 -10.20 16.55
N VAL A 59 -0.87 -11.05 16.19
CA VAL A 59 -2.09 -11.27 16.94
C VAL A 59 -2.34 -12.76 17.19
N LYS A 60 -3.12 -13.05 18.23
CA LYS A 60 -3.62 -14.37 18.55
C LYS A 60 -5.14 -14.42 18.38
N ARG A 61 -5.62 -15.62 18.07
CA ARG A 61 -7.03 -15.95 18.05
C ARG A 61 -7.24 -17.26 18.80
N ASN A 62 -8.29 -17.34 19.62
CA ASN A 62 -8.58 -18.54 20.39
C ASN A 62 -9.18 -19.64 19.51
N ASP A 63 -10.11 -19.27 18.62
CA ASP A 63 -10.81 -20.16 17.69
C ASP A 63 -10.99 -19.46 16.33
N ALA A 64 -10.78 -20.17 15.21
CA ALA A 64 -10.85 -19.60 13.87
C ALA A 64 -12.23 -19.03 13.49
N ALA A 65 -13.31 -19.57 14.07
CA ALA A 65 -14.69 -19.15 13.83
C ALA A 65 -15.07 -17.87 14.59
N ASN A 66 -14.30 -17.49 15.61
CA ASN A 66 -14.53 -16.30 16.42
C ASN A 66 -13.84 -15.08 15.79
N ASP A 67 -14.53 -13.94 15.84
CA ASP A 67 -13.99 -12.67 15.32
C ASP A 67 -13.06 -11.96 16.33
N ASP A 68 -13.03 -12.45 17.58
CA ASP A 68 -12.16 -11.92 18.62
C ASP A 68 -10.70 -12.21 18.31
N VAL A 69 -9.91 -11.15 18.33
CA VAL A 69 -8.49 -11.16 18.04
C VAL A 69 -7.84 -10.28 19.08
N THR A 70 -6.82 -10.81 19.73
CA THR A 70 -6.04 -10.11 20.73
C THR A 70 -4.61 -9.96 20.25
N ASP A 71 -3.93 -8.93 20.74
CA ASP A 71 -2.49 -8.83 20.57
C ASP A 71 -1.81 -10.10 21.06
N ASP A 72 -0.86 -10.62 20.29
CA ASP A 72 -0.08 -11.79 20.70
C ASP A 72 0.68 -11.41 21.98
N ALA A 73 0.29 -12.00 23.13
CA ALA A 73 1.00 -11.79 24.39
C ALA A 73 2.49 -12.11 24.18
N GLY A 74 3.35 -11.08 24.31
CA GLY A 74 4.67 -11.06 23.65
C GLY A 74 4.71 -10.17 22.40
N THR A 75 3.97 -9.04 22.37
CA THR A 75 3.90 -8.10 21.23
C THR A 75 5.24 -7.55 20.75
N ASP A 76 6.31 -7.89 21.45
CA ASP A 76 7.69 -7.69 21.08
C ASP A 76 8.22 -8.75 20.10
N ASN A 77 7.41 -9.52 19.37
CA ASN A 77 7.95 -10.51 18.41
C ASN A 77 8.89 -11.55 19.05
N GLY A 78 8.66 -11.91 20.32
CA GLY A 78 9.55 -12.79 21.08
C GLY A 78 10.85 -12.09 21.46
N GLY A 79 10.75 -10.88 22.03
CA GLY A 79 11.88 -10.08 22.51
C GLY A 79 12.47 -9.04 21.55
N LYS A 80 12.03 -9.00 20.28
CA LYS A 80 12.53 -8.12 19.21
C LYS A 80 11.84 -6.75 19.11
N GLY A 81 10.79 -6.49 19.88
CA GLY A 81 9.97 -5.28 19.80
C GLY A 81 8.97 -5.28 18.63
N LYS A 82 8.08 -4.28 18.65
CA LYS A 82 7.08 -4.02 17.59
C LYS A 82 7.76 -3.53 16.31
N ILE A 83 7.10 -3.69 15.17
CA ILE A 83 7.52 -3.04 13.92
C ILE A 83 6.98 -1.60 13.94
N ASP A 84 7.81 -0.58 13.75
CA ASP A 84 7.30 0.78 13.61
C ASP A 84 6.37 0.88 12.39
N THR A 85 5.32 1.68 12.49
CA THR A 85 4.33 1.84 11.42
C THR A 85 4.94 2.28 10.09
N LYS A 86 6.03 3.07 10.09
CA LYS A 86 6.78 3.43 8.87
C LYS A 86 7.40 2.24 8.15
N HIS A 87 7.65 1.14 8.85
CA HIS A 87 8.23 -0.09 8.30
C HIS A 87 7.20 -1.17 7.95
N LEU A 88 5.94 -0.99 8.36
CA LEU A 88 4.85 -1.83 7.90
C LEU A 88 4.57 -1.57 6.41
N PRO A 89 4.09 -2.58 5.65
CA PRO A 89 3.53 -2.36 4.33
C PRO A 89 2.48 -1.26 4.36
N SER A 90 2.33 -0.49 3.29
CA SER A 90 1.43 0.67 3.25
C SER A 90 -0.01 0.35 3.63
N THR A 91 -0.48 -0.87 3.34
CA THR A 91 -1.81 -1.39 3.69
C THR A 91 -1.95 -1.84 5.14
N CYS A 92 -0.84 -2.06 5.84
CA CYS A 92 -0.75 -2.54 7.22
C CYS A 92 -0.34 -1.44 8.19
N ARG A 93 0.01 -0.26 7.69
CA ARG A 93 0.16 0.92 8.54
C ARG A 93 -1.21 1.15 9.17
N ASP A 94 -1.24 1.52 10.46
CA ASP A 94 -2.43 2.16 11.00
C ASP A 94 -2.91 3.20 9.99
N LYS A 95 -4.23 3.41 9.91
CA LYS A 95 -4.81 4.56 9.22
C LYS A 95 -4.40 5.84 9.96
N SER A 96 -3.09 6.05 10.09
CA SER A 96 -2.40 7.31 10.28
C SER A 96 -3.20 8.28 9.44
N THR A 97 -3.71 9.34 10.07
CA THR A 97 -3.26 10.72 9.81
C THR A 97 -2.39 10.86 8.57
N ALA A 98 -2.83 10.27 7.46
CA ALA A 98 -2.07 10.10 6.24
C ALA A 98 -1.66 11.52 6.01
N VAL A 99 -0.35 11.73 6.07
CA VAL A 99 0.23 13.04 5.96
C VAL A 99 0.07 13.45 4.48
N CYS A 100 -1.11 13.29 3.89
CA CYS A 100 -2.01 14.41 3.60
C CYS A 100 -2.08 15.39 4.80
N THR A 101 -0.94 15.85 5.34
CA THR A 101 -0.85 17.24 5.76
C THR A 101 -1.35 17.98 4.55
N LYS A 102 -2.58 18.47 4.63
CA LYS A 102 -2.97 19.87 4.72
C LYS A 102 -2.01 20.93 4.14
N HIS A 103 -0.97 20.56 3.41
CA HIS A 103 -0.60 21.27 2.21
C HIS A 103 -1.75 21.05 1.25
N HIS A 104 -2.65 22.03 1.27
CA HIS A 104 -3.53 22.40 0.19
C HIS A 104 -2.72 22.74 -1.07
N ALA A 105 -1.79 21.86 -1.48
CA ALA A 105 -1.26 21.85 -2.82
C ALA A 105 -2.44 21.46 -3.70
N PRO A 106 -2.81 22.30 -4.69
CA PRO A 106 -4.01 22.10 -5.47
C PRO A 106 -4.02 20.68 -6.04
N ILE A 107 -5.18 20.02 -5.90
CA ILE A 107 -5.53 18.62 -6.20
C ILE A 107 -4.90 18.11 -7.51
N SER A 108 -4.60 19.03 -8.44
CA SER A 108 -3.84 18.77 -9.66
C SER A 108 -2.47 18.10 -9.46
N ASN A 109 -1.77 18.25 -8.33
CA ASN A 109 -0.43 17.66 -8.17
C ASN A 109 -0.44 16.27 -7.51
N THR A 110 -1.45 15.99 -6.68
CA THR A 110 -1.65 14.68 -6.05
C THR A 110 -2.06 13.63 -7.08
N SER A 111 -2.91 13.99 -8.06
CA SER A 111 -3.24 13.09 -9.17
C SER A 111 -2.01 12.77 -10.04
N LYS A 112 -1.14 13.77 -10.28
CA LYS A 112 0.14 13.57 -11.00
C LYS A 112 1.08 12.63 -10.26
N LYS A 113 1.28 12.85 -8.96
CA LYS A 113 2.15 12.00 -8.13
C LYS A 113 1.61 10.58 -8.02
N SER A 114 0.29 10.41 -7.90
CA SER A 114 -0.34 9.09 -7.83
C SER A 114 -0.19 8.31 -9.14
N ALA A 115 -0.34 8.96 -10.30
CA ALA A 115 -0.17 8.33 -11.60
C ALA A 115 1.26 7.80 -11.80
N VAL A 116 2.27 8.62 -11.47
CA VAL A 116 3.68 8.22 -11.57
C VAL A 116 4.04 7.15 -10.54
N ALA A 117 3.58 7.28 -9.28
CA ALA A 117 3.87 6.31 -8.22
C ALA A 117 3.19 4.95 -8.45
N GLY A 118 2.04 4.94 -9.12
CA GLY A 118 1.31 3.71 -9.48
C GLY A 118 1.84 3.00 -10.72
N TYR A 119 2.62 3.67 -11.58
CA TYR A 119 3.06 3.08 -12.85
C TYR A 119 4.06 1.94 -12.67
N TYR A 120 5.13 2.16 -11.89
CA TYR A 120 6.20 1.15 -11.72
C TYR A 120 5.70 -0.18 -11.12
N PRO A 121 4.86 -0.19 -10.06
CA PRO A 121 4.28 -1.44 -9.54
C PRO A 121 3.45 -2.24 -10.55
N ASN A 122 2.81 -1.57 -11.52
CA ASN A 122 1.93 -2.22 -12.50
C ASN A 122 2.65 -2.63 -13.80
N HIS A 123 3.74 -1.95 -14.15
CA HIS A 123 4.44 -2.15 -15.42
C HIS A 123 5.86 -2.71 -15.27
N GLY A 124 6.44 -2.70 -14.07
CA GLY A 124 7.83 -3.13 -13.82
C GLY A 124 8.91 -2.23 -14.41
N LYS A 125 8.53 -1.16 -15.12
CA LYS A 125 9.38 -0.13 -15.73
C LYS A 125 8.84 1.26 -15.36
N TRP A 126 9.73 2.25 -15.28
CA TRP A 126 9.33 3.66 -15.12
C TRP A 126 8.81 4.24 -16.45
N PRO A 127 7.78 5.10 -16.41
CA PRO A 127 7.27 5.72 -17.63
C PRO A 127 8.35 6.63 -18.22
N GLU A 128 8.48 6.63 -19.55
CA GLU A 128 9.50 7.43 -20.26
C GLU A 128 9.17 8.92 -20.23
N ASP A 129 7.88 9.25 -20.10
CA ASP A 129 7.37 10.61 -20.07
C ASP A 129 6.00 10.68 -19.35
N ASN A 130 5.53 11.91 -19.09
CA ASN A 130 4.27 12.16 -18.39
C ASN A 130 3.04 11.65 -19.15
N THR A 131 3.05 11.66 -20.48
CA THR A 131 1.94 11.17 -21.32
C THR A 131 1.80 9.66 -21.15
N SER A 132 2.92 8.94 -21.16
CA SER A 132 2.98 7.50 -20.88
C SER A 132 2.46 7.14 -19.48
N ALA A 133 2.64 8.04 -18.50
CA ALA A 133 2.08 7.90 -17.16
C ALA A 133 0.59 8.32 -17.05
N GLY A 134 -0.05 8.80 -18.12
CA GLY A 134 -1.42 9.32 -18.09
C GLY A 134 -1.56 10.69 -17.41
N VAL A 135 -0.46 11.42 -17.25
CA VAL A 135 -0.46 12.76 -16.65
C VAL A 135 -0.83 13.79 -17.72
N ALA A 136 -2.02 14.39 -17.58
CA ALA A 136 -2.44 15.48 -18.46
C ALA A 136 -1.44 16.65 -18.43
N SER A 137 -1.13 17.17 -19.62
CA SER A 137 -0.25 18.35 -19.76
C SER A 137 -0.81 19.55 -18.99
N PRO A 138 0.05 20.39 -18.38
CA PRO A 138 -0.40 21.58 -17.70
C PRO A 138 -1.10 22.54 -18.69
N PRO A 139 -2.08 23.33 -18.22
CA PRO A 139 -2.73 24.33 -19.06
C PRO A 139 -1.71 25.34 -19.60
N PRO A 140 -1.89 25.87 -20.83
CA PRO A 140 -0.96 26.82 -21.41
C PRO A 140 -0.86 28.08 -20.54
N THR A 141 0.37 28.45 -20.16
CA THR A 141 0.66 29.56 -19.24
C THR A 141 0.65 30.94 -19.88
N SER A 142 0.57 31.01 -21.22
CA SER A 142 0.50 32.28 -21.97
C SER A 142 -0.89 32.48 -22.55
N LYS A 143 -1.43 33.71 -22.45
CA LYS A 143 -2.73 34.10 -23.00
C LYS A 143 -2.82 33.83 -24.51
N ALA A 144 -1.72 34.04 -25.25
CA ALA A 144 -1.63 33.71 -26.67
C ALA A 144 -1.81 32.20 -26.93
N ASN A 145 -1.23 31.36 -26.08
CA ASN A 145 -1.36 29.90 -26.17
C ASN A 145 -2.74 29.40 -25.71
N MET A 146 -3.38 30.07 -24.74
CA MET A 146 -4.77 29.79 -24.37
C MET A 146 -5.72 29.97 -25.57
N PHE A 147 -5.59 31.08 -26.31
CA PHE A 147 -6.43 31.30 -27.51
C PHE A 147 -6.18 30.28 -28.62
N LYS A 148 -4.93 29.81 -28.78
CA LYS A 148 -4.62 28.75 -29.75
C LYS A 148 -5.20 27.40 -29.33
N ALA A 149 -5.10 27.05 -28.04
CA ALA A 149 -5.68 25.82 -27.50
C ALA A 149 -7.22 25.79 -27.56
N LEU A 150 -7.88 26.93 -27.31
CA LEU A 150 -9.34 27.04 -27.47
C LEU A 150 -9.77 26.81 -28.92
N ARG A 151 -9.09 27.43 -29.89
CA ARG A 151 -9.41 27.27 -31.32
C ARG A 151 -9.22 25.83 -31.82
N SER A 152 -8.21 25.11 -31.33
CA SER A 152 -8.04 23.70 -31.68
C SER A 152 -9.15 22.80 -31.13
N GLN A 153 -9.71 23.12 -29.96
CA GLN A 153 -10.83 22.33 -29.41
C GLN A 153 -12.13 22.55 -30.18
N THR A 154 -12.38 23.76 -30.70
CA THR A 154 -13.60 24.03 -31.48
C THR A 154 -13.59 23.34 -32.84
N ALA A 155 -12.42 23.12 -33.44
CA ALA A 155 -12.31 22.41 -34.73
C ALA A 155 -12.52 20.88 -34.62
N SER A 156 -12.42 20.31 -33.41
CA SER A 156 -12.63 18.87 -33.19
C SER A 156 -14.07 18.49 -32.86
N LEU A 157 -14.96 19.46 -32.66
CA LEU A 157 -16.37 19.17 -32.42
C LEU A 157 -17.04 18.89 -33.77
N PRO A 158 -17.70 17.73 -33.94
CA PRO A 158 -18.39 17.42 -35.19
C PRO A 158 -19.49 18.47 -35.46
N PRO A 159 -19.70 18.87 -36.74
CA PRO A 159 -20.80 19.76 -37.09
C PRO A 159 -22.14 19.14 -36.66
N LYS A 160 -23.02 20.00 -36.15
CA LYS A 160 -24.31 19.64 -35.57
C LYS A 160 -25.28 19.04 -36.59
#